data_AF-A0A6L9QVF1-F1
#
_entry.id   AF-A0A6L9QVF1-F1
#
_cell.length_a   1.000
_cell.length_b   1.000
_cell.length_c   1.000
_cell.angle_alpha   90.00
_cell.angle_beta   90.00
_cell.angle_gamma   90.00
#
_symmetry.space_group_name_H-M   'P 1'
#
loop_
_entity.id
_entity.type
_entity.pdbx_description
1 polymer ?
#
loop_
_entity_poly.entity_id
_entity_poly.type
_entity_poly.pdbx_seq_one_letter_code
_entity_poly.pdbx_strand_id
1 'polypeptide(L)'
;MTSISVPTCNGCARLTTRNIPQPRRPRISTATSNNGHHTIRPALRTIAAKLRAIFGTRTKNTRPSRQAFPQDNTSNETGLLARTFGHPDGAGFIGPGADALLRGIFTEALASKADVEQIITTRTDLDRLFGDAFDECLASAHAPRLSIMESLEDAIEHLELQAEMTKLISTTSALSMDAPVIVWLATPGPDADVVHETLRHRPDENLLALLSGPWPYGPTHLIEKTGPRPLPNSPLLLLSPQEAIKRLSTGHP
;
A
#
# COMPACT_ATOMS: atom_id res chain seq x y z
N MET A 1 38.10 65.11 -29.88
CA MET A 1 37.04 65.44 -30.84
C MET A 1 37.58 65.22 -32.24
N THR A 2 37.28 64.08 -32.84
CA THR A 2 37.48 63.84 -34.27
C THR A 2 36.43 62.83 -34.72
N SER A 3 35.55 63.32 -35.58
CA SER A 3 34.46 62.64 -36.27
C SER A 3 35.01 61.90 -37.47
N ILE A 4 34.68 60.61 -37.67
CA ILE A 4 34.71 59.98 -38.99
C ILE A 4 33.53 59.01 -39.16
N SER A 5 32.93 59.18 -40.33
CA SER A 5 31.70 58.68 -40.90
C SER A 5 31.64 57.18 -41.21
N VAL A 6 30.40 56.72 -41.36
CA VAL A 6 29.89 55.40 -41.79
C VAL A 6 30.33 55.04 -43.22
N PRO A 7 30.40 53.73 -43.54
CA PRO A 7 29.69 53.27 -44.73
C PRO A 7 28.81 52.03 -44.49
N THR A 8 27.60 52.13 -45.04
CA THR A 8 26.59 51.09 -45.25
C THR A 8 27.12 49.94 -46.10
N CYS A 9 26.95 48.70 -45.62
CA CYS A 9 26.99 47.49 -46.46
C CYS A 9 25.59 46.88 -46.54
N ASN A 10 24.95 47.09 -47.70
CA ASN A 10 23.88 46.26 -48.21
C ASN A 10 24.45 44.90 -48.61
N GLY A 11 23.91 43.83 -48.03
CA GLY A 11 24.31 42.46 -48.34
C GLY A 11 23.16 41.49 -48.11
N CYS A 12 22.24 41.44 -49.08
CA CYS A 12 21.28 40.35 -49.22
C CYS A 12 22.01 39.00 -49.28
N ALA A 13 21.83 38.16 -48.25
CA ALA A 13 22.16 36.75 -48.32
C ALA A 13 20.88 35.93 -48.19
N ARG A 14 20.52 35.31 -49.31
CA ARG A 14 19.37 34.46 -49.55
C ARG A 14 19.20 33.38 -48.48
N LEU A 15 17.98 33.31 -47.95
CA LEU A 15 17.42 32.11 -47.34
C LEU A 15 17.49 30.96 -48.35
N THR A 16 18.44 30.05 -48.16
CA THR A 16 18.42 28.73 -48.79
C THR A 16 17.83 27.75 -47.79
N THR A 17 16.53 27.51 -47.92
CA THR A 17 15.85 26.38 -47.30
C THR A 17 16.40 25.10 -47.93
N ARG A 18 17.41 24.50 -47.27
CA ARG A 18 17.79 23.11 -47.55
C ARG A 18 16.64 22.21 -47.13
N ASN A 19 15.97 21.63 -48.12
CA ASN A 19 15.10 20.48 -47.95
C ASN A 19 15.90 19.34 -47.30
N ILE A 20 15.74 19.17 -45.99
CA ILE A 20 16.16 17.97 -45.29
C ILE A 20 15.18 16.86 -45.72
N PRO A 21 15.65 15.73 -46.28
CA PRO A 21 14.79 14.58 -46.49
C PRO A 21 14.32 14.09 -45.13
N GLN A 22 13.02 14.26 -44.84
CA GLN A 22 12.40 13.58 -43.70
C GLN A 22 12.56 12.07 -43.87
N PRO A 23 13.18 11.36 -42.91
CA PRO A 23 13.14 9.91 -42.91
C PRO A 23 11.68 9.50 -42.76
N ARG A 24 11.11 8.92 -43.82
CA ARG A 24 9.80 8.27 -43.78
C ARG A 24 9.84 7.24 -42.66
N ARG A 25 9.00 7.43 -41.64
CA ARG A 25 8.79 6.42 -40.61
C ARG A 25 8.48 5.08 -41.27
N PRO A 26 9.12 3.98 -40.87
CA PRO A 26 8.72 2.66 -41.31
C PRO A 26 7.26 2.45 -40.93
N ARG A 27 6.42 2.21 -41.93
CA ARG A 27 5.04 1.79 -41.75
C ARG A 27 5.13 0.37 -41.19
N ILE A 28 4.84 0.22 -39.89
CA ILE A 28 4.72 -1.08 -39.26
C ILE A 28 3.45 -1.71 -39.85
N SER A 29 3.65 -2.53 -40.88
CA SER A 29 2.64 -3.45 -41.37
C SER A 29 2.52 -4.56 -40.33
N THR A 30 1.42 -4.59 -39.59
CA THR A 30 1.06 -5.75 -38.76
C THR A 30 0.84 -6.94 -39.70
N ALA A 31 1.79 -7.87 -39.71
CA ALA A 31 1.60 -9.16 -40.33
C ALA A 31 0.55 -9.93 -39.52
N THR A 32 -0.61 -10.15 -40.12
CA THR A 32 -1.63 -11.06 -39.61
C THR A 32 -1.06 -12.48 -39.69
N SER A 33 -0.45 -12.94 -38.60
CA SER A 33 -0.03 -14.32 -38.45
C SER A 33 -1.25 -15.17 -38.11
N ASN A 34 -1.79 -15.84 -39.12
CA ASN A 34 -2.64 -17.00 -38.94
C ASN A 34 -1.74 -18.18 -38.58
N ASN A 35 -1.42 -18.35 -37.31
CA ASN A 35 -0.99 -19.65 -36.78
C ASN A 35 -1.45 -19.76 -35.34
N GLY A 36 -2.45 -20.62 -35.16
CA GLY A 36 -3.01 -20.95 -33.88
C GLY A 36 -2.00 -21.67 -33.01
N HIS A 37 -1.75 -21.11 -31.84
CA HIS A 37 -1.60 -21.86 -30.60
C HIS A 37 -2.16 -20.97 -29.50
N HIS A 38 -3.47 -21.14 -29.23
CA HIS A 38 -4.09 -20.60 -28.04
C HIS A 38 -3.45 -21.26 -26.81
N THR A 39 -2.46 -20.62 -26.22
CA THR A 39 -2.24 -20.76 -24.79
C THR A 39 -3.34 -19.95 -24.12
N ILE A 40 -4.45 -20.64 -23.87
CA ILE A 40 -5.54 -20.17 -23.01
C ILE A 40 -4.91 -19.98 -21.63
N ARG A 41 -4.45 -18.77 -21.31
CA ARG A 41 -4.40 -18.34 -19.91
C ARG A 41 -5.87 -18.27 -19.46
N PRO A 42 -6.32 -19.11 -18.52
CA PRO A 42 -7.67 -19.01 -18.03
C PRO A 42 -7.84 -17.62 -17.41
N ALA A 43 -8.87 -16.89 -17.87
CA ALA A 43 -9.21 -15.60 -17.30
C ALA A 43 -9.54 -15.79 -15.80
N LEU A 44 -8.84 -15.01 -14.97
CA LEU A 44 -8.97 -14.92 -13.50
C LEU A 44 -10.37 -14.46 -13.02
N ARG A 45 -11.35 -14.36 -13.92
CA ARG A 45 -12.76 -14.13 -13.56
C ARG A 45 -13.44 -15.34 -12.94
N THR A 46 -12.79 -16.51 -12.93
CA THR A 46 -13.49 -17.76 -12.63
C THR A 46 -13.46 -18.16 -11.16
N ILE A 47 -12.55 -17.67 -10.32
CA ILE A 47 -12.54 -18.03 -8.88
C ILE A 47 -13.41 -17.06 -8.08
N ALA A 48 -13.19 -15.74 -8.23
CA ALA A 48 -14.04 -14.71 -7.61
C ALA A 48 -15.53 -14.80 -8.02
N ALA A 49 -15.84 -15.23 -9.26
CA ALA A 49 -17.23 -15.49 -9.67
C ALA A 49 -17.79 -16.82 -9.14
N LYS A 50 -16.93 -17.82 -8.91
CA LYS A 50 -17.33 -19.15 -8.41
C LYS A 50 -17.55 -19.12 -6.90
N LEU A 51 -16.83 -18.28 -6.16
CA LEU A 51 -17.15 -17.96 -4.75
C LEU A 51 -18.45 -17.15 -4.63
N ARG A 52 -18.70 -16.19 -5.53
CA ARG A 52 -19.98 -15.44 -5.61
C ARG A 52 -21.19 -16.34 -5.90
N ALA A 53 -21.00 -17.46 -6.61
CA ALA A 53 -22.05 -18.42 -6.94
C ALA A 53 -22.38 -19.40 -5.79
N ILE A 54 -21.43 -19.67 -4.89
CA ILE A 54 -21.63 -20.58 -3.74
C ILE A 54 -22.33 -19.87 -2.57
N PHE A 55 -22.09 -18.56 -2.38
CA PHE A 55 -22.61 -17.79 -1.25
C PHE A 55 -23.75 -16.81 -1.60
N GLY A 56 -24.64 -17.24 -2.50
CA GLY A 56 -25.75 -16.43 -3.01
C GLY A 56 -26.42 -15.47 -2.00
N THR A 57 -26.50 -14.21 -2.43
CA THR A 57 -27.53 -13.21 -2.14
C THR A 57 -28.43 -13.47 -0.94
N ARG A 58 -28.11 -12.90 0.24
CA ARG A 58 -29.13 -12.68 1.27
C ARG A 58 -28.88 -11.48 2.18
N THR A 59 -29.69 -10.45 1.90
CA THR A 59 -30.39 -9.54 2.81
C THR A 59 -29.69 -8.39 3.56
N LYS A 60 -30.37 -7.24 3.39
CA LYS A 60 -30.63 -6.15 4.34
C LYS A 60 -29.45 -5.26 4.70
N ASN A 61 -29.39 -4.15 3.97
CA ASN A 61 -28.79 -2.88 4.36
C ASN A 61 -29.30 -2.46 5.75
N THR A 62 -28.62 -2.92 6.78
CA THR A 62 -28.60 -2.26 8.08
C THR A 62 -27.15 -1.85 8.22
N ARG A 63 -26.82 -0.62 7.81
CA ARG A 63 -25.52 -0.03 8.10
C ARG A 63 -25.45 0.08 9.64
N PRO A 64 -24.61 -0.69 10.36
CA PRO A 64 -24.22 -0.22 11.66
C PRO A 64 -23.49 1.10 11.43
N SER A 65 -23.90 2.13 12.16
CA SER A 65 -23.13 3.36 12.28
C SER A 65 -21.78 2.96 12.88
N ARG A 66 -20.77 2.71 12.03
CA ARG A 66 -19.38 2.47 12.45
C ARG A 66 -18.91 3.74 13.16
N GLN A 67 -19.02 3.72 14.49
CA GLN A 67 -18.48 4.78 15.32
C GLN A 67 -16.96 4.70 15.20
N ALA A 68 -16.33 5.85 14.98
CA ALA A 68 -14.90 6.01 15.13
C ALA A 68 -14.48 5.45 16.49
N PHE A 69 -13.33 4.78 16.54
CA PHE A 69 -12.72 4.31 17.78
C PHE A 69 -12.82 5.39 18.85
N PRO A 70 -13.38 5.10 20.04
CA PRO A 70 -13.28 6.03 21.14
C PRO A 70 -11.79 6.26 21.41
N GLN A 71 -11.33 7.49 21.15
CA GLN A 71 -10.04 7.96 21.65
C GLN A 71 -10.18 8.05 23.16
N ASP A 72 -9.92 6.94 23.85
CA ASP A 72 -9.88 6.89 25.30
C ASP A 72 -8.64 7.67 25.74
N ASN A 73 -8.87 8.95 26.04
CA ASN A 73 -7.87 9.91 26.48
C ASN A 73 -7.50 9.67 27.95
N THR A 74 -7.06 8.48 28.35
CA THR A 74 -6.53 8.25 29.72
C THR A 74 -5.65 7.00 29.83
N SER A 75 -4.48 6.97 29.20
CA SER A 75 -3.27 6.35 29.78
C SER A 75 -2.03 6.81 29.00
N ASN A 76 -0.95 7.14 29.71
CA ASN A 76 0.37 7.41 29.16
C ASN A 76 1.06 6.10 28.70
N GLU A 77 0.35 5.22 27.99
CA GLU A 77 0.93 4.09 27.28
C GLU A 77 1.04 4.50 25.81
N THR A 78 2.25 4.40 25.26
CA THR A 78 2.52 4.62 23.83
C THR A 78 1.70 3.64 23.01
N GLY A 79 0.49 4.02 22.63
CA GLY A 79 -0.39 3.21 21.80
C GLY A 79 0.25 2.92 20.44
N LEU A 80 0.09 1.68 19.96
CA LEU A 80 0.57 1.22 18.67
C LEU A 80 0.26 2.24 17.56
N LEU A 81 1.27 2.68 16.81
CA LEU A 81 1.12 3.66 15.72
C LEU A 81 0.11 3.19 14.68
N ALA A 82 0.06 1.88 14.40
CA ALA A 82 -0.94 1.29 13.50
C ALA A 82 -2.38 1.61 13.94
N ARG A 83 -2.68 1.60 15.25
CA ARG A 83 -3.99 1.99 15.79
C ARG A 83 -4.22 3.49 15.72
N THR A 84 -3.17 4.28 15.94
CA THR A 84 -3.24 5.76 15.88
C THR A 84 -3.65 6.26 14.49
N PHE A 85 -3.17 5.62 13.43
CA PHE A 85 -3.50 6.00 12.04
C PHE A 85 -4.48 5.04 11.36
N GLY A 86 -4.92 3.99 12.05
CA GLY A 86 -5.81 2.98 11.50
C GLY A 86 -7.25 3.47 11.39
N HIS A 87 -8.01 2.85 10.50
CA HIS A 87 -9.45 3.08 10.36
C HIS A 87 -10.14 1.77 9.94
N PRO A 88 -11.39 1.49 10.36
CA PRO A 88 -12.09 0.25 10.01
C PRO A 88 -12.31 0.04 8.50
N ASP A 89 -12.38 1.15 7.75
CA ASP A 89 -12.46 1.13 6.28
C ASP A 89 -11.08 1.22 5.61
N GLY A 90 -9.99 1.11 6.37
CA GLY A 90 -8.61 1.34 5.93
C GLY A 90 -8.21 2.81 5.93
N ALA A 91 -6.90 3.06 6.00
CA ALA A 91 -6.33 4.40 6.01
C ALA A 91 -5.23 4.54 4.94
N GLY A 92 -5.32 5.59 4.13
CA GLY A 92 -4.34 5.95 3.11
C GLY A 92 -3.22 6.83 3.65
N PHE A 93 -2.02 6.72 3.05
CA PHE A 93 -0.86 7.55 3.39
C PHE A 93 -0.24 8.15 2.15
N ILE A 94 -0.16 9.48 2.10
CA ILE A 94 0.41 10.23 0.99
C ILE A 94 1.47 11.22 1.47
N GLY A 95 2.32 11.67 0.54
CA GLY A 95 3.33 12.69 0.82
C GLY A 95 4.73 12.13 1.06
N PRO A 96 5.74 13.01 1.14
CA PRO A 96 7.15 12.62 1.12
C PRO A 96 7.62 11.87 2.38
N GLY A 97 6.86 11.90 3.48
CA GLY A 97 7.17 11.14 4.71
C GLY A 97 6.36 9.85 4.84
N ALA A 98 5.45 9.53 3.92
CA ALA A 98 4.52 8.41 4.05
C ALA A 98 5.25 7.07 4.22
N ASP A 99 6.26 6.81 3.39
CA ASP A 99 7.04 5.57 3.46
C ASP A 99 7.86 5.47 4.74
N ALA A 100 8.35 6.60 5.25
CA ALA A 100 9.08 6.62 6.52
C ALA A 100 8.17 6.33 7.72
N LEU A 101 6.92 6.80 7.67
CA LEU A 101 5.90 6.46 8.66
C LEU A 101 5.50 4.98 8.54
N LEU A 102 5.21 4.49 7.34
CA LEU A 102 4.85 3.08 7.12
C LEU A 102 5.96 2.13 7.56
N ARG A 103 7.24 2.46 7.29
CA ARG A 103 8.40 1.74 7.85
C ARG A 103 8.40 1.77 9.38
N GLY A 104 8.13 2.93 9.99
CA GLY A 104 8.04 3.08 11.44
C GLY A 104 6.95 2.19 12.04
N ILE A 105 5.75 2.21 11.47
CA ILE A 105 4.62 1.37 11.89
C ILE A 105 4.96 -0.11 11.72
N PHE A 106 5.51 -0.52 10.57
CA PHE A 106 5.94 -1.90 10.33
C PHE A 106 6.97 -2.37 11.37
N THR A 107 7.96 -1.51 11.65
CA THR A 107 9.04 -1.81 12.59
C THR A 107 8.51 -1.95 14.01
N GLU A 108 7.69 -1.00 14.46
CA GLU A 108 7.05 -1.05 15.78
C GLU A 108 6.15 -2.28 15.92
N ALA A 109 5.34 -2.59 14.90
CA ALA A 109 4.44 -3.72 14.92
C ALA A 109 5.19 -5.06 15.02
N LEU A 110 6.32 -5.23 14.32
CA LEU A 110 7.15 -6.43 14.46
C LEU A 110 7.87 -6.47 15.81
N ALA A 111 8.28 -5.33 16.35
CA ALA A 111 8.96 -5.25 17.63
C ALA A 111 8.02 -5.45 18.83
N SER A 112 6.77 -4.97 18.77
CA SER A 112 5.76 -5.18 19.81
C SER A 112 5.40 -6.65 19.87
N LYS A 113 5.55 -7.28 21.05
CA LYS A 113 5.29 -8.73 21.23
C LYS A 113 3.86 -9.07 21.63
N ALA A 114 3.07 -8.10 22.08
CA ALA A 114 1.76 -8.35 22.70
C ALA A 114 0.58 -7.84 21.86
N ASP A 115 0.76 -6.73 21.13
CA ASP A 115 -0.38 -6.01 20.54
C ASP A 115 -0.68 -6.40 19.10
N VAL A 116 0.27 -7.05 18.41
CA VAL A 116 0.16 -7.39 16.98
C VAL A 116 0.30 -8.90 16.80
N GLU A 117 -0.77 -9.54 16.37
CA GLU A 117 -0.78 -10.97 16.02
C GLU A 117 0.14 -11.22 14.83
N GLN A 118 -0.07 -10.47 13.76
CA GLN A 118 0.54 -10.72 12.47
C GLN A 118 0.62 -9.44 11.65
N ILE A 119 1.62 -9.37 10.79
CA ILE A 119 1.75 -8.37 9.74
C ILE A 119 1.67 -9.08 8.40
N ILE A 120 0.78 -8.60 7.54
CA ILE A 120 0.62 -9.09 6.17
C ILE A 120 1.06 -7.99 5.22
N THR A 121 1.87 -8.35 4.24
CA THR A 121 2.30 -7.42 3.19
C THR A 121 2.76 -8.19 1.95
N THR A 122 3.04 -7.48 0.85
CA THR A 122 3.56 -8.09 -0.37
C THR A 122 5.08 -7.92 -0.46
N ARG A 123 5.75 -8.80 -1.23
CA ARG A 123 7.18 -8.63 -1.55
C ARG A 123 7.44 -7.27 -2.22
N THR A 124 6.58 -6.87 -3.14
CA THR A 124 6.66 -5.57 -3.82
C THR A 124 6.58 -4.40 -2.84
N ASP A 125 5.69 -4.48 -1.84
CA ASP A 125 5.57 -3.44 -0.82
C ASP A 125 6.77 -3.40 0.13
N LEU A 126 7.35 -4.56 0.47
CA LEU A 126 8.59 -4.62 1.25
C LEU A 126 9.77 -4.03 0.50
N ASP A 127 9.96 -4.39 -0.77
CA ASP A 127 11.04 -3.85 -1.60
C ASP A 127 10.90 -2.33 -1.75
N ARG A 128 9.67 -1.83 -1.87
CA ARG A 128 9.41 -0.39 -1.90
C ARG A 128 9.76 0.29 -0.58
N LEU A 129 9.42 -0.31 0.55
CA LEU A 129 9.64 0.27 1.87
C LEU A 129 11.12 0.20 2.28
N PHE A 130 11.80 -0.91 2.04
CA PHE A 130 13.13 -1.19 2.58
C PHE A 130 14.23 -1.36 1.53
N GLY A 131 13.87 -1.63 0.27
CA GLY A 131 14.82 -2.02 -0.78
C GLY A 131 15.64 -3.23 -0.35
N ASP A 132 16.90 -3.26 -0.80
CA ASP A 132 17.84 -4.34 -0.50
C ASP A 132 18.22 -4.47 0.99
N ALA A 133 17.75 -3.56 1.86
CA ALA A 133 18.06 -3.60 3.28
C ALA A 133 17.26 -4.69 4.03
N PHE A 134 16.14 -5.15 3.47
CA PHE A 134 15.33 -6.23 4.04
C PHE A 134 15.67 -7.55 3.36
N ASP A 135 16.34 -8.46 4.07
CA ASP A 135 16.81 -9.73 3.53
C ASP A 135 15.98 -10.94 4.01
N GLU A 136 16.24 -12.11 3.40
CA GLU A 136 15.56 -13.36 3.74
C GLU A 136 15.89 -13.86 5.16
N CYS A 137 17.04 -13.50 5.71
CA CYS A 137 17.39 -13.87 7.08
C CYS A 137 16.48 -13.15 8.07
N LEU A 138 16.23 -11.86 7.84
CA LEU A 138 15.32 -11.05 8.63
C LEU A 138 13.87 -11.50 8.45
N ALA A 139 13.46 -11.78 7.20
CA ALA A 139 12.14 -12.36 6.92
C ALA A 139 11.92 -13.65 7.71
N SER A 140 12.90 -14.56 7.68
CA SER A 140 12.84 -15.85 8.38
C SER A 140 12.80 -15.68 9.91
N ALA A 141 13.56 -14.73 10.46
CA ALA A 141 13.56 -14.44 11.89
C ALA A 141 12.20 -13.96 12.42
N HIS A 142 11.39 -13.31 11.55
CA HIS A 142 10.06 -12.80 11.88
C HIS A 142 8.91 -13.62 11.30
N ALA A 143 9.18 -14.73 10.61
CA ALA A 143 8.18 -15.54 9.89
C ALA A 143 6.93 -15.94 10.71
N PRO A 144 6.99 -16.19 12.03
CA PRO A 144 5.78 -16.48 12.81
C PRO A 144 4.77 -15.32 12.86
N ARG A 145 5.23 -14.08 12.64
CA ARG A 145 4.43 -12.85 12.76
C ARG A 145 4.45 -12.00 11.49
N LEU A 146 5.29 -12.33 10.52
CA LEU A 146 5.37 -11.66 9.24
C LEU A 146 4.98 -12.62 8.14
N SER A 147 3.94 -12.25 7.39
CA SER A 147 3.45 -13.01 6.26
C SER A 147 3.63 -12.18 4.99
N ILE A 148 4.59 -12.62 4.19
CA ILE A 148 4.99 -11.97 2.93
C ILE A 148 4.31 -12.74 1.81
N MET A 149 3.50 -12.03 1.04
CA MET A 149 2.77 -12.58 -0.09
C MET A 149 3.40 -12.13 -1.41
N GLU A 150 3.25 -12.92 -2.46
CA GLU A 150 3.80 -12.57 -3.77
C GLU A 150 2.98 -11.46 -4.45
N SER A 151 1.66 -11.44 -4.20
CA SER A 151 0.75 -10.47 -4.78
C SER A 151 -0.29 -9.93 -3.79
N LEU A 152 -0.99 -8.87 -4.20
CA LEU A 152 -2.14 -8.33 -3.46
C LEU A 152 -3.30 -9.33 -3.41
N GLU A 153 -3.49 -10.11 -4.49
CA GLU A 153 -4.51 -11.17 -4.56
C GLU A 153 -4.24 -12.24 -3.50
N ASP A 154 -2.99 -12.74 -3.42
CA ASP A 154 -2.60 -13.73 -2.42
C ASP A 154 -2.79 -13.20 -0.98
N ALA A 155 -2.53 -11.92 -0.74
CA ALA A 155 -2.77 -11.29 0.56
C ALA A 155 -4.25 -11.20 0.91
N ILE A 156 -5.11 -10.92 -0.06
CA ILE A 156 -6.57 -10.92 0.12
C ILE A 156 -7.06 -12.34 0.42
N GLU A 157 -6.64 -13.34 -0.38
CA GLU A 157 -7.00 -14.74 -0.16
C GLU A 157 -6.56 -15.23 1.23
N HIS A 158 -5.35 -14.85 1.66
CA HIS A 158 -4.85 -15.16 3.00
C HIS A 158 -5.73 -14.56 4.10
N LEU A 159 -6.12 -13.29 3.97
CA LEU A 159 -6.99 -12.59 4.92
C LEU A 159 -8.40 -13.20 4.97
N GLU A 160 -8.96 -13.61 3.83
CA GLU A 160 -10.26 -14.26 3.75
C GLU A 160 -10.23 -15.63 4.43
N LEU A 161 -9.21 -16.45 4.13
CA LEU A 161 -9.03 -17.76 4.76
C LEU A 161 -8.90 -17.64 6.29
N GLN A 162 -8.14 -16.66 6.78
CA GLN A 162 -8.02 -16.42 8.21
C GLN A 162 -9.35 -16.03 8.84
N ALA A 163 -10.14 -15.16 8.20
CA ALA A 163 -11.45 -14.77 8.70
C ALA A 163 -12.40 -15.98 8.81
N GLU A 164 -12.36 -16.89 7.83
CA GLU A 164 -13.13 -18.14 7.88
C GLU A 164 -12.69 -19.05 9.03
N MET A 165 -11.38 -19.21 9.23
CA MET A 165 -10.82 -20.01 10.33
C MET A 165 -11.21 -19.45 11.69
N THR A 166 -11.09 -18.13 11.88
CA THR A 166 -11.51 -17.45 13.12
C THR A 166 -13.01 -17.63 13.35
N LYS A 167 -13.83 -17.49 12.31
CA LYS A 167 -15.29 -17.71 12.42
C LYS A 167 -15.62 -19.13 12.87
N LEU A 168 -14.92 -20.15 12.37
CA LEU A 168 -15.12 -21.54 12.78
C LEU A 168 -14.77 -21.74 14.26
N ILE A 169 -13.64 -21.18 14.72
CA ILE A 169 -13.15 -21.33 16.11
C ILE A 169 -14.04 -20.55 17.09
N SER A 170 -14.41 -19.31 16.75
CA SER A 170 -15.17 -18.38 17.61
C SER A 170 -16.63 -18.77 17.81
N THR A 171 -17.17 -19.77 17.09
CA THR A 171 -18.48 -20.35 17.44
C THR A 171 -18.51 -20.98 18.85
N THR A 172 -17.36 -21.07 19.52
CA THR A 172 -17.20 -21.74 20.82
C THR A 172 -16.78 -20.82 21.97
N SER A 173 -16.47 -19.53 21.75
CA SER A 173 -15.98 -18.63 22.81
C SER A 173 -16.36 -17.17 22.58
N ALA A 174 -16.69 -16.45 23.66
CA ALA A 174 -17.08 -15.04 23.61
C ALA A 174 -15.92 -14.17 23.12
N LEU A 175 -16.18 -13.28 22.15
CA LEU A 175 -15.21 -12.33 21.61
C LEU A 175 -14.65 -11.44 22.73
N SER A 176 -13.34 -11.55 22.97
CA SER A 176 -12.61 -10.60 23.81
C SER A 176 -12.24 -9.38 22.98
N MET A 177 -12.49 -8.18 23.53
CA MET A 177 -12.11 -6.90 22.93
C MET A 177 -10.58 -6.68 22.89
N ASP A 178 -9.82 -7.48 23.62
CA ASP A 178 -8.35 -7.38 23.72
C ASP A 178 -7.62 -8.30 22.74
N ALA A 179 -8.26 -8.69 21.63
CA ALA A 179 -7.61 -9.52 20.64
C ALA A 179 -6.47 -8.74 19.95
N PRO A 180 -5.29 -9.36 19.77
CA PRO A 180 -4.18 -8.69 19.10
C PRO A 180 -4.56 -8.34 17.66
N VAL A 181 -3.99 -7.25 17.12
CA VAL A 181 -4.35 -6.79 15.77
C VAL A 181 -3.54 -7.49 14.68
N ILE A 182 -4.18 -7.67 13.53
CA ILE A 182 -3.54 -7.98 12.26
C ILE A 182 -3.30 -6.65 11.55
N VAL A 183 -2.05 -6.36 11.21
CA VAL A 183 -1.68 -5.17 10.45
C VAL A 183 -1.48 -5.58 8.99
N TRP A 184 -2.22 -4.97 8.07
CA TRP A 184 -2.08 -5.21 6.65
C TRP A 184 -1.53 -3.97 5.94
N LEU A 185 -0.32 -4.07 5.40
CA LEU A 185 0.29 -3.03 4.58
C LEU A 185 0.16 -3.39 3.11
N ALA A 186 -0.43 -2.50 2.32
CA ALA A 186 -0.64 -2.72 0.89
C ALA A 186 -0.51 -1.43 0.09
N THR A 187 -0.22 -1.58 -1.21
CA THR A 187 -0.41 -0.52 -2.21
C THR A 187 -1.53 -0.93 -3.18
N PRO A 188 -2.82 -0.60 -2.91
CA PRO A 188 -3.94 -1.14 -3.68
C PRO A 188 -3.98 -0.72 -5.16
N GLY A 189 -3.53 0.49 -5.47
CA GLY A 189 -3.55 1.01 -6.83
C GLY A 189 -4.95 0.94 -7.47
N PRO A 190 -5.10 0.35 -8.68
CA PRO A 190 -6.40 0.18 -9.34
C PRO A 190 -7.39 -0.72 -8.60
N ASP A 191 -6.91 -1.63 -7.74
CA ASP A 191 -7.72 -2.66 -7.07
C ASP A 191 -8.20 -2.21 -5.69
N ALA A 192 -8.28 -0.90 -5.47
CA ALA A 192 -8.74 -0.29 -4.22
C ALA A 192 -10.17 -0.72 -3.83
N ASP A 193 -11.04 -0.94 -4.81
CA ASP A 193 -12.40 -1.42 -4.60
C ASP A 193 -12.44 -2.85 -4.05
N VAL A 194 -11.56 -3.73 -4.55
CA VAL A 194 -11.40 -5.10 -4.05
C VAL A 194 -10.92 -5.09 -2.61
N VAL A 195 -9.88 -4.30 -2.29
CA VAL A 195 -9.37 -4.16 -0.92
C VAL A 195 -10.48 -3.68 0.03
N HIS A 196 -11.23 -2.65 -0.36
CA HIS A 196 -12.34 -2.16 0.45
C HIS A 196 -13.43 -3.21 0.63
N GLU A 197 -13.75 -3.97 -0.41
CA GLU A 197 -14.70 -5.08 -0.30
C GLU A 197 -14.24 -6.14 0.72
N THR A 198 -12.97 -6.52 0.70
CA THR A 198 -12.37 -7.43 1.69
C THR A 198 -12.52 -6.89 3.12
N LEU A 199 -12.24 -5.60 3.34
CA LEU A 199 -12.39 -4.96 4.65
C LEU A 199 -13.85 -4.91 5.13
N ARG A 200 -14.82 -4.75 4.22
CA ARG A 200 -16.25 -4.76 4.59
C ARG A 200 -16.73 -6.15 4.98
N HIS A 201 -16.21 -7.20 4.36
CA HIS A 201 -16.59 -8.59 4.68
C HIS A 201 -15.98 -9.09 5.99
N ARG A 202 -14.99 -8.38 6.53
CA ARG A 202 -14.35 -8.68 7.80
C ARG A 202 -14.63 -7.56 8.82
N PRO A 203 -15.84 -7.52 9.42
CA PRO A 203 -16.20 -6.48 10.37
C PRO A 203 -15.44 -6.56 11.70
N ASP A 204 -14.62 -7.61 11.89
CA ASP A 204 -13.81 -7.79 13.10
C ASP A 204 -12.84 -6.61 13.28
N GLU A 205 -12.86 -6.01 14.48
CA GLU A 205 -12.16 -4.76 14.80
C GLU A 205 -10.62 -4.87 14.80
N ASN A 206 -10.09 -6.08 14.59
CA ASN A 206 -8.68 -6.37 14.76
C ASN A 206 -7.86 -6.27 13.47
N LEU A 207 -8.48 -6.02 12.31
CA LEU A 207 -7.73 -5.80 11.06
C LEU A 207 -7.50 -4.30 10.83
N LEU A 208 -6.23 -3.90 10.79
CA LEU A 208 -5.81 -2.54 10.49
C LEU A 208 -5.14 -2.49 9.11
N ALA A 209 -5.87 -2.00 8.11
CA ALA A 209 -5.34 -1.81 6.77
C ALA A 209 -4.70 -0.44 6.59
N LEU A 210 -3.40 -0.44 6.29
CA LEU A 210 -2.55 0.74 6.12
C LEU A 210 -2.06 0.80 4.68
N LEU A 211 -2.59 1.76 3.93
CA LEU A 211 -2.57 1.74 2.48
C LEU A 211 -1.66 2.84 1.93
N SER A 212 -0.66 2.45 1.16
CA SER A 212 0.21 3.40 0.48
C SER A 212 -0.54 4.10 -0.65
N GLY A 213 -0.53 5.42 -0.65
CA GLY A 213 -1.21 6.24 -1.64
C GLY A 213 -2.59 6.74 -1.20
N PRO A 214 -3.33 7.40 -2.12
CA PRO A 214 -4.65 7.93 -1.84
C PRO A 214 -5.65 6.79 -1.58
N TRP A 215 -6.52 6.98 -0.60
CA TRP A 215 -7.55 6.01 -0.24
C TRP A 215 -8.96 6.63 -0.33
N PRO A 216 -9.83 6.18 -1.25
CA PRO A 216 -11.12 6.82 -1.49
C PRO A 216 -12.23 6.37 -0.53
N TYR A 217 -12.01 5.32 0.27
CA TYR A 217 -13.04 4.71 1.12
C TYR A 217 -12.89 5.02 2.62
N GLY A 218 -11.83 5.75 3.00
CA GLY A 218 -11.52 6.08 4.39
C GLY A 218 -10.62 7.32 4.48
N PRO A 219 -10.06 7.62 5.66
CA PRO A 219 -9.14 8.74 5.79
C PRO A 219 -7.88 8.54 4.94
N THR A 220 -7.35 9.64 4.41
CA THR A 220 -6.03 9.70 3.79
C THR A 220 -5.18 10.72 4.54
N HIS A 221 -4.09 10.27 5.14
CA HIS A 221 -3.18 11.09 5.92
C HIS A 221 -2.06 11.66 5.05
N LEU A 222 -1.88 12.98 5.11
CA LEU A 222 -0.73 13.64 4.52
C LEU A 222 0.45 13.63 5.50
N ILE A 223 1.53 12.98 5.09
CA ILE A 223 2.77 12.85 5.85
C ILE A 223 3.87 13.66 5.16
N GLU A 224 4.23 14.78 5.77
CA GLU A 224 5.34 15.60 5.32
C GLU A 224 6.68 14.96 5.75
N LYS A 225 7.80 15.49 5.24
CA LYS A 225 9.14 15.04 5.65
C LYS A 225 9.39 15.18 7.15
N THR A 226 8.66 16.08 7.80
CA THR A 226 8.74 16.38 9.24
C THR A 226 7.71 15.61 10.07
N GLY A 227 6.81 14.84 9.45
CA GLY A 227 5.79 14.08 10.15
C GLY A 227 4.36 14.28 9.62
N PRO A 228 3.38 13.59 10.22
CA PRO A 228 1.95 13.76 9.93
C PRO A 228 1.43 15.18 10.25
N ARG A 229 0.36 15.57 9.54
CA ARG A 229 -0.44 16.77 9.86
C ARG A 229 -1.89 16.36 10.20
N PRO A 230 -2.44 16.75 11.38
CA PRO A 230 -1.77 17.45 12.48
C PRO A 230 -0.68 16.59 13.14
N LEU A 231 0.26 17.24 13.83
CA LEU A 231 1.31 16.53 14.57
C LEU A 231 0.69 15.80 15.77
N PRO A 232 1.03 14.52 16.01
CA PRO A 232 0.63 13.82 17.21
C PRO A 232 1.29 14.44 18.44
N ASN A 233 0.68 14.22 19.61
CA ASN A 233 1.18 14.71 20.89
C ASN A 233 2.53 14.08 21.28
N SER A 234 2.87 12.94 20.69
CA SER A 234 4.13 12.21 20.91
C SER A 234 5.06 12.34 19.71
N PRO A 235 6.38 12.49 19.90
CA PRO A 235 7.33 12.56 18.81
C PRO A 235 7.32 11.26 18.01
N LEU A 236 6.98 11.36 16.73
CA LEU A 236 6.96 10.22 15.81
C LEU A 236 8.30 10.12 15.08
N LEU A 237 8.92 8.95 15.16
CA LEU A 237 10.19 8.68 14.51
C LEU A 237 9.94 8.20 13.07
N LEU A 238 10.22 9.07 12.11
CA LEU A 238 10.21 8.72 10.68
C LEU A 238 11.51 7.99 10.34
N LEU A 239 11.44 6.67 10.14
CA LEU A 239 12.63 5.85 9.94
C LEU A 239 13.05 5.83 8.47
N SER A 240 14.36 5.91 8.25
CA SER A 240 14.98 5.43 7.00
C SER A 240 14.96 3.89 6.94
N PRO A 241 15.16 3.29 5.75
CA PRO A 241 15.28 1.83 5.63
C PRO A 241 16.32 1.23 6.58
N GLN A 242 17.52 1.80 6.64
CA GLN A 242 18.62 1.27 7.46
C GLN A 242 18.33 1.37 8.97
N GLU A 243 17.70 2.46 9.40
CA GLU A 243 17.33 2.62 10.82
C GLU A 243 16.25 1.62 11.25
N ALA A 244 15.28 1.37 10.38
CA ALA A 244 14.24 0.38 10.62
C ALA A 244 14.82 -1.03 10.76
N ILE A 245 15.69 -1.43 9.82
CA ILE A 245 16.36 -2.74 9.87
C ILE A 245 17.21 -2.88 11.12
N LYS A 246 17.98 -1.84 11.48
CA LYS A 246 18.79 -1.85 12.71
C LYS A 246 17.94 -2.08 13.96
N ARG A 247 16.74 -1.51 14.03
CA ARG A 247 15.80 -1.74 15.16
C ARG A 247 15.30 -3.19 15.19
N LEU A 248 14.87 -3.71 14.04
CA LEU A 248 14.43 -5.10 13.92
C LEU A 248 15.52 -6.09 14.34
N SER A 249 16.78 -5.85 13.94
CA SER A 249 17.91 -6.71 14.32
C SER A 249 18.31 -6.62 15.79
N THR A 250 18.09 -5.49 16.46
CA THR A 250 18.48 -5.27 17.87
C THR A 250 17.35 -5.57 18.87
N GLY A 251 16.13 -5.82 18.37
CA GLY A 251 14.96 -6.11 19.19
C GLY A 251 14.54 -4.95 20.11
N HIS A 252 15.00 -3.72 19.81
CA HIS A 252 14.60 -2.50 20.53
C HIS A 252 13.56 -1.76 19.68
N PRO A 253 12.35 -1.50 20.22
CA PRO A 253 11.36 -0.65 19.54
C PRO A 253 11.88 0.79 19.36
#